data_AF-A0A7V5UKS9-F1
#
_entry.id   AF-A0A7V5UKS9-F1
#
_cell.length_a   1.000
_cell.length_b   1.000
_cell.length_c   1.000
_cell.angle_alpha   90.00
_cell.angle_beta   90.00
_cell.angle_gamma   90.00
#
_symmetry.space_group_name_H-M   'P 1'
#
loop_
_entity.id
_entity.type
_entity.pdbx_description
1 polymer ?
#
loop_
_entity_poly.entity_id
_entity_poly.type
_entity_poly.pdbx_seq_one_letter_code
_entity_poly.pdbx_strand_id
1 'polypeptide(L)'
;MSLPAGPGRFAMLAWPIALALVLLSAAAVAAHPFHTSLGEVEWNGKTRHLEVSLRVDAGDFERALRRMTRRALVLEQLKSLDELA
;
A
#
# COMPACT_ATOMS: atom_id res chain seq x y z
N MET A 1 -36.37 -46.83 -17.73
CA MET A 1 -35.43 -46.48 -16.64
C MET A 1 -34.32 -45.65 -17.28
N SER A 2 -34.47 -44.33 -17.28
CA SER A 2 -33.62 -43.38 -18.00
C SER A 2 -32.45 -42.92 -17.13
N LEU A 3 -31.23 -43.02 -17.65
CA LEU A 3 -30.00 -42.56 -16.99
C LEU A 3 -30.01 -41.02 -16.83
N PRO A 4 -29.49 -40.47 -15.72
CA PRO A 4 -29.42 -39.03 -15.54
C PRO A 4 -28.42 -38.42 -16.53
N ALA A 5 -28.83 -37.34 -17.19
CA ALA A 5 -27.98 -36.56 -18.08
C ALA A 5 -26.75 -36.06 -17.30
N GLY A 6 -25.56 -36.50 -17.70
CA GLY A 6 -24.31 -35.99 -17.15
C GLY A 6 -24.19 -34.48 -17.41
N PRO A 7 -23.52 -33.73 -16.52
CA PRO A 7 -23.38 -32.29 -16.68
C PRO A 7 -22.75 -31.98 -18.04
N GLY A 8 -23.44 -31.14 -18.82
CA GLY A 8 -22.99 -30.76 -20.16
C GLY A 8 -21.57 -30.20 -20.12
N ARG A 9 -20.81 -30.40 -21.20
CA ARG A 9 -19.38 -30.02 -21.34
C ARG A 9 -19.10 -28.55 -20.95
N PHE A 10 -20.11 -27.68 -20.98
CA PHE A 10 -20.07 -26.30 -20.50
C PHE A 10 -19.93 -26.16 -18.97
N ALA A 11 -20.57 -27.02 -18.18
CA ALA A 11 -20.45 -27.03 -16.72
C ALA A 11 -19.05 -27.50 -16.26
N MET A 12 -18.41 -28.37 -17.05
CA MET A 12 -17.06 -28.88 -16.77
C MET A 12 -15.98 -27.81 -16.99
N LEU A 13 -16.22 -26.83 -17.86
CA LEU A 13 -15.34 -25.68 -18.11
C LEU A 13 -15.65 -24.47 -17.23
N ALA A 14 -16.87 -24.37 -16.70
CA ALA A 14 -17.26 -23.28 -15.81
C ALA A 14 -16.51 -23.33 -14.47
N TRP A 15 -16.22 -24.53 -13.95
CA TRP A 15 -15.49 -24.71 -12.69
C TRP A 15 -14.05 -24.17 -12.71
N PRO A 16 -13.18 -24.53 -13.68
CA PRO A 16 -11.83 -23.98 -13.74
C PRO A 16 -11.83 -22.47 -14.03
N ILE A 17 -12.80 -21.94 -14.78
CA ILE A 17 -12.94 -20.50 -15.02
C ILE A 17 -13.32 -19.76 -13.73
N ALA A 18 -14.28 -20.28 -12.97
CA ALA A 18 -14.66 -19.72 -11.67
C ALA A 18 -13.47 -19.75 -10.69
N LEU A 19 -12.71 -20.85 -10.65
CA LEU A 19 -11.51 -20.95 -9.83
C LEU A 19 -10.44 -19.94 -10.25
N ALA A 20 -10.20 -19.77 -11.55
CA ALA A 20 -9.25 -18.78 -12.07
C ALA A 20 -9.65 -17.35 -11.70
N LEU A 21 -10.94 -17.00 -11.81
CA LEU A 21 -11.46 -15.69 -11.41
C LEU A 21 -11.29 -15.42 -9.90
N VAL A 22 -11.54 -16.42 -9.06
CA VAL A 22 -11.32 -16.31 -7.60
C VAL A 22 -9.84 -16.07 -7.30
N LEU A 23 -8.94 -16.83 -7.91
CA LEU A 23 -7.49 -16.67 -7.72
C LEU A 23 -6.98 -15.31 -8.22
N LEU A 24 -7.51 -14.80 -9.33
CA LEU A 24 -7.14 -13.49 -9.87
C LEU A 24 -7.60 -12.34 -8.96
N SER A 25 -8.78 -12.47 -8.35
CA SER A 25 -9.29 -11.46 -7.40
C SER A 25 -8.47 -11.39 -6.10
N ALA A 26 -7.99 -12.54 -5.60
CA ALA A 26 -7.14 -12.59 -4.42
C ALA A 26 -5.78 -11.89 -4.62
N ALA A 27 -5.24 -11.92 -5.85
CA ALA A 27 -3.99 -11.24 -6.18
C ALA A 27 -4.11 -9.70 -6.18
N ALA A 28 -5.31 -9.16 -6.43
CA ALA A 28 -5.53 -7.71 -6.51
C ALA A 28 -5.53 -7.02 -5.14
N VAL A 29 -5.86 -7.72 -4.06
CA VAL A 29 -5.95 -7.14 -2.70
C VAL A 29 -4.58 -6.83 -2.10
N ALA A 30 -3.52 -7.48 -2.60
CA ALA A 30 -2.14 -7.26 -2.15
C ALA A 30 -1.41 -6.09 -2.83
N ALA A 31 -2.08 -5.34 -3.72
CA ALA A 31 -1.40 -4.43 -4.64
C ALA A 31 -1.33 -2.95 -4.20
N HIS A 32 -2.06 -2.53 -3.17
CA HIS A 32 -2.00 -1.14 -2.71
C HIS A 32 -1.19 -1.02 -1.41
N PRO A 33 -0.05 -0.30 -1.42
CA PRO A 33 0.71 -0.06 -0.20
C PRO A 33 -0.13 0.76 0.78
N PHE A 34 -0.20 0.30 2.03
CA PHE A 34 -0.80 1.05 3.12
C PHE A 34 0.23 1.99 3.70
N HIS A 35 -0.13 3.26 3.80
CA HIS A 35 0.71 4.33 4.36
C HIS A 35 0.10 4.77 5.68
N THR A 36 0.91 4.82 6.73
CA THR A 36 0.44 5.26 8.06
C THR A 36 1.34 6.37 8.56
N SER A 37 0.72 7.43 9.08
CA SER A 37 1.39 8.51 9.80
C SER A 37 0.64 8.80 11.10
N LEU A 38 1.35 9.36 12.06
CA LEU A 38 0.78 9.85 13.31
C LEU A 38 0.98 11.36 13.35
N GLY A 39 -0.12 12.10 13.43
CA GLY A 39 -0.11 13.55 13.60
C GLY A 39 -0.57 13.92 15.01
N GLU A 40 0.11 14.85 15.64
CA GLU A 40 -0.31 15.49 16.89
C GLU A 40 -0.42 16.99 16.65
N VAL A 41 -1.45 17.59 17.25
CA VAL A 41 -1.71 19.02 17.15
C VAL A 41 -2.02 19.54 18.55
N GLU A 42 -1.25 20.53 18.98
CA GLU A 42 -1.42 21.18 20.28
C GLU A 42 -1.52 22.70 20.10
N TRP A 43 -2.33 23.36 20.91
CA TRP A 43 -2.34 24.82 20.97
C TRP A 43 -1.42 25.31 22.10
N ASN A 44 -0.39 26.07 21.75
CA ASN A 44 0.46 26.72 22.73
C ASN A 44 -0.12 28.09 23.11
N GLY A 45 -0.76 28.16 24.27
CA GLY A 45 -1.35 29.40 24.79
C GLY A 45 -0.34 30.51 25.12
N LYS A 46 0.94 30.19 25.35
CA LYS A 46 1.98 31.19 25.65
C LYS A 46 2.45 31.90 24.40
N THR A 47 2.69 31.14 23.33
CA THR A 47 3.20 31.67 22.06
C THR A 47 2.07 32.03 21.09
N ARG A 48 0.83 31.60 21.38
CA ARG A 48 -0.35 31.75 20.52
C ARG A 48 -0.16 31.11 19.15
N HIS A 49 0.47 29.94 19.14
CA HIS A 49 0.69 29.16 17.94
C HIS A 49 0.08 27.76 18.08
N LEU A 50 -0.35 27.22 16.94
CA LEU A 50 -0.69 25.82 16.80
C LEU A 50 0.61 25.06 16.51
N GLU A 51 0.99 24.17 17.41
CA GLU A 51 2.13 23.29 17.25
C GLU A 51 1.67 21.99 16.61
N VAL A 52 2.34 21.58 15.54
CA VAL A 52 1.99 20.37 14.79
C VAL A 52 3.22 19.47 14.74
N SER A 53 3.07 18.24 15.17
CA SER A 53 4.07 17.20 15.01
C SER A 53 3.53 16.12 14.08
N LEU A 54 4.37 15.63 13.17
CA LEU A 54 4.02 14.57 12.24
C LEU A 54 5.13 13.52 12.25
N ARG A 55 4.78 12.30 12.63
CA ARG A 55 5.63 11.13 12.50
C ARG A 55 5.20 10.34 11.26
N VAL A 56 6.12 10.20 10.32
CA VAL A 56 5.95 9.41 9.10
C VAL A 56 6.79 8.14 9.23
N ASP A 57 6.33 7.04 8.63
CA ASP A 57 7.17 5.87 8.46
C ASP A 57 8.43 6.20 7.64
N ALA A 58 9.57 5.71 8.08
CA ALA A 58 10.86 6.02 7.44
C ALA A 58 10.93 5.48 6.01
N GLY A 59 10.37 4.29 5.75
CA GLY A 59 10.33 3.71 4.42
C GLY A 59 9.43 4.48 3.46
N ASP A 60 8.29 4.98 3.94
CA ASP A 60 7.44 5.88 3.16
C ASP A 60 8.09 7.22 2.86
N PHE A 61 8.79 7.78 3.85
CA PHE A 61 9.52 9.01 3.67
C PHE A 61 10.67 8.85 2.66
N GLU A 62 11.43 7.76 2.72
CA GLU A 62 12.45 7.41 1.72
C GLU A 62 11.85 7.29 0.32
N ARG A 63 10.74 6.55 0.17
CA ARG A 63 10.06 6.40 -1.11
C ARG A 63 9.62 7.75 -1.67
N ALA A 64 9.06 8.62 -0.83
CA ALA A 64 8.66 9.96 -1.23
C ALA A 64 9.86 10.81 -1.66
N LEU A 65 10.93 10.83 -0.87
CA LEU A 65 12.16 11.55 -1.19
C LEU A 65 12.80 11.06 -2.49
N ARG A 66 12.86 9.74 -2.72
CA ARG A 66 13.37 9.16 -3.97
C ARG A 66 12.57 9.63 -5.18
N ARG A 67 11.23 9.72 -5.06
CA ARG A 67 10.35 10.24 -6.13
C ARG A 67 10.59 11.72 -6.40
N MET A 68 10.77 12.53 -5.37
CA MET A 68 10.97 13.98 -5.50
C MET A 68 12.36 14.32 -6.06
N THR A 69 13.41 13.67 -5.54
CA THR A 69 14.81 13.98 -5.86
C THR A 69 15.33 13.20 -7.07
N ARG A 70 14.66 12.12 -7.48
CA ARG A 70 15.11 11.14 -8.48
C ARG A 70 16.46 10.47 -8.14
N ARG A 71 16.87 10.50 -6.87
CA ARG A 71 18.09 9.84 -6.37
C ARG A 71 17.71 8.66 -5.48
N ALA A 72 18.53 7.62 -5.49
CA ALA A 72 18.40 6.53 -4.52
C ALA A 72 18.88 7.05 -3.16
N LEU A 73 17.98 7.11 -2.18
CA LEU A 73 18.24 7.61 -0.83
C LEU A 73 17.96 6.51 0.18
N VAL A 74 18.90 6.31 1.10
CA VAL A 74 18.76 5.44 2.28
C VAL A 74 19.03 6.35 3.47
N LEU A 75 17.99 6.67 4.25
CA LEU A 75 18.09 7.61 5.38
C LEU A 75 19.10 7.15 6.42
N GLU A 76 19.24 5.84 6.58
CA GLU A 76 20.16 5.22 7.52
C GLU A 76 21.64 5.43 7.15
N GLN A 77 21.93 5.77 5.89
CA GLN A 77 23.28 6.08 5.40
C GLN A 77 23.55 7.59 5.34
N LEU A 78 22.52 8.42 5.53
CA LEU A 78 22.66 9.87 5.49
C LEU A 78 23.41 10.34 6.74
N LYS A 79 24.46 11.14 6.55
CA LYS A 79 25.21 11.70 7.68
C LYS A 79 24.54 12.96 8.24
N SER A 80 23.89 13.74 7.39
CA SER A 80 23.10 14.91 7.78
C SER A 80 21.98 15.20 6.77
N LEU A 81 20.94 15.89 7.23
CA LEU A 81 19.81 16.33 6.39
C LEU A 81 20.22 17.34 5.31
N ASP A 82 21.34 18.04 5.49
CA ASP A 82 21.86 19.02 4.52
C ASP A 82 22.25 18.37 3.19
N GLU A 83 22.48 17.05 3.17
CA GLU A 83 22.79 16.29 1.94
C GLU A 83 21.57 16.10 1.01
N LEU A 84 20.37 16.53 1.43
CA LEU A 84 19.12 16.47 0.65
C LEU A 84 18.80 17.74 -0.16
N ALA A 85 19.53 18.85 0.05
CA ALA A 85 19.33 20.15 -0.61
C ALA A 85 20.16 20.31 -1.90
#